data_AF-A0A4Q2AXM7-F1
#
_entry.id   AF-A0A4Q2AXM7-F1
#
_cell.length_a   1.000
_cell.length_b   1.000
_cell.length_c   1.000
_cell.angle_alpha   90.00
_cell.angle_beta   90.00
_cell.angle_gamma   90.00
#
_symmetry.space_group_name_H-M   'P 1'
#
loop_
_entity.id
_entity.type
_entity.pdbx_description
1 polymer ?
#
loop_
_entity_poly.entity_id
_entity_poly.type
_entity_poly.pdbx_seq_one_letter_code
_entity_poly.pdbx_strand_id
1 'polypeptide(L)'
;MKRRTFLALPAVAASGMLAGCSDFGPVTKEWMKDSKYDETLSTFLITADGKQLVVLGTKYHYIFDLPPSLATVLKAPYRPKLQTAFLDFEARGERITGRYAMRLRYADAPDGSETSARALADGFKEESGYLEEEGTISGKRYLPNEVTPSSVPQAFNRPYQVTVTEKLTAVGHGAKLALSPITMAADGALGLLGLALFPIALTAFIVMAS
;
A
#
# COMPACT_ATOMS: atom_id res chain seq x y z
N MET A 1 83.10 -18.60 -31.02
CA MET A 1 83.09 -19.95 -30.40
C MET A 1 82.21 -19.93 -29.16
N LYS A 2 81.33 -20.93 -29.00
CA LYS A 2 80.34 -21.09 -27.91
C LYS A 2 80.99 -21.50 -26.56
N ARG A 3 80.39 -21.07 -25.44
CA ARG A 3 80.16 -21.79 -24.14
C ARG A 3 79.41 -20.83 -23.20
N ARG A 4 78.08 -20.90 -23.06
CA ARG A 4 77.26 -21.73 -22.13
C ARG A 4 77.66 -21.62 -20.65
N THR A 5 76.87 -20.87 -19.88
CA THR A 5 76.74 -21.06 -18.43
C THR A 5 75.28 -20.79 -18.04
N PHE A 6 74.60 -21.83 -17.57
CA PHE A 6 73.30 -21.77 -16.88
C PHE A 6 73.53 -21.36 -15.42
N LEU A 7 72.61 -20.61 -14.81
CA LEU A 7 72.36 -20.66 -13.36
C LEU A 7 71.01 -20.02 -12.98
N ALA A 8 70.17 -20.88 -12.39
CA ALA A 8 69.21 -20.68 -11.29
C ALA A 8 68.11 -19.59 -11.34
N LEU A 9 66.86 -20.08 -11.26
CA LEU A 9 65.66 -19.38 -10.78
C LEU A 9 65.84 -18.78 -9.37
N PRO A 10 64.98 -17.81 -9.02
CA PRO A 10 64.14 -18.01 -7.84
C PRO A 10 62.66 -17.89 -8.18
N ALA A 11 61.89 -18.88 -7.75
CA ALA A 11 60.43 -18.86 -7.73
C ALA A 11 59.98 -17.86 -6.65
N VAL A 12 59.35 -16.77 -7.05
CA VAL A 12 58.62 -15.89 -6.13
C VAL A 12 57.29 -16.57 -5.82
N ALA A 13 57.19 -17.16 -4.64
CA ALA A 13 55.92 -17.58 -4.06
C ALA A 13 55.09 -16.32 -3.78
N ALA A 14 54.12 -16.04 -4.65
CA ALA A 14 53.06 -15.10 -4.36
C ALA A 14 52.10 -15.75 -3.35
N SER A 15 52.45 -15.64 -2.07
CA SER A 15 51.51 -15.92 -0.98
C SER A 15 50.40 -14.86 -1.05
N GLY A 16 49.29 -15.23 -1.70
CA GLY A 16 48.05 -14.47 -1.68
C GLY A 16 47.53 -14.41 -0.25
N MET A 17 47.87 -13.34 0.46
CA MET A 17 47.16 -12.97 1.68
C MET A 17 45.72 -12.68 1.29
N LEU A 18 44.82 -13.61 1.61
CA LEU A 18 43.39 -13.33 1.74
C LEU A 18 43.21 -12.37 2.91
N ALA A 19 43.48 -11.08 2.66
CA ALA A 19 43.01 -10.02 3.52
C ALA A 19 41.49 -10.01 3.39
N GLY A 20 40.82 -10.69 4.31
CA GLY A 20 39.39 -10.53 4.53
C GLY A 20 39.14 -9.08 4.96
N CYS A 21 38.84 -8.20 3.99
CA CYS A 21 38.32 -6.88 4.26
C CYS A 21 36.88 -7.03 4.77
N SER A 22 36.73 -7.32 6.06
CA SER A 22 35.46 -7.26 6.77
C SER A 22 35.14 -5.83 7.23
N ASP A 23 35.39 -4.83 6.37
CA ASP A 23 34.99 -3.44 6.57
C ASP A 23 34.22 -2.96 5.34
N PHE A 24 33.03 -3.53 5.17
CA PHE A 24 31.96 -2.92 4.40
C PHE A 24 31.61 -1.59 5.08
N GLY A 25 32.06 -0.48 4.50
CA GLY A 25 31.97 0.87 5.07
C GLY A 25 30.56 1.35 5.44
N PRO A 26 30.41 2.60 5.94
CA PRO A 26 29.13 3.14 6.42
C PRO A 26 28.02 3.12 5.37
N VAL A 27 28.36 3.24 4.09
CA VAL A 27 27.42 3.25 2.96
C VAL A 27 26.68 1.91 2.81
N THR A 28 27.37 0.79 3.06
CA THR A 28 26.77 -0.55 3.00
C THR A 28 25.85 -0.86 4.19
N LYS A 29 26.04 -0.20 5.35
CA LYS A 29 25.14 -0.36 6.51
C LYS A 29 23.82 0.40 6.34
N GLU A 30 23.83 1.55 5.67
CA GLU A 30 22.60 2.32 5.39
C GLU A 30 21.71 1.63 4.34
N TRP A 31 22.30 1.00 3.32
CA TRP A 31 21.56 0.22 2.31
C TRP A 31 20.94 -1.08 2.83
N MET A 32 21.27 -1.48 4.07
CA MET A 32 20.73 -2.66 4.73
C MET A 32 19.65 -2.34 5.78
N LYS A 33 19.21 -1.08 5.87
CA LYS A 33 18.12 -0.68 6.77
C LYS A 33 16.81 -0.54 6.04
N ASP A 34 15.71 -0.85 6.72
CA ASP A 34 14.38 -0.52 6.22
C ASP A 34 14.30 0.98 5.95
N SER A 35 13.77 1.35 4.78
CA SER A 35 13.51 2.76 4.47
C SER A 35 12.06 3.11 4.72
N LYS A 36 11.73 4.40 4.79
CA LYS A 36 10.36 4.87 4.97
C LYS A 36 10.03 5.90 3.91
N TYR A 37 8.76 5.92 3.50
CA TYR A 37 8.24 7.00 2.66
C TYR A 37 6.83 7.35 3.12
N ASP A 38 6.51 8.64 3.04
CA ASP A 38 5.14 9.11 3.22
C ASP A 38 4.39 9.05 1.89
N GLU A 39 3.13 8.67 1.96
CA GLU A 39 2.20 8.58 0.86
C GLU A 39 0.93 9.38 1.19
N THR A 40 0.45 10.15 0.22
CA THR A 40 -0.84 10.83 0.32
C THR A 40 -1.88 10.08 -0.50
N LEU A 41 -2.81 9.42 0.19
CA LEU A 41 -3.91 8.69 -0.41
C LEU A 41 -5.12 9.63 -0.57
N SER A 42 -5.58 9.82 -1.81
CA SER A 42 -6.65 10.80 -2.10
C SER A 42 -7.83 10.20 -2.86
N THR A 43 -7.60 9.18 -3.69
CA THR A 43 -8.66 8.56 -4.48
C THR A 43 -8.81 7.08 -4.13
N PHE A 44 -10.04 6.65 -3.89
CA PHE A 44 -10.38 5.28 -3.54
C PHE A 44 -11.52 4.81 -4.44
N LEU A 45 -11.32 3.68 -5.10
CA LEU A 45 -12.26 3.06 -6.03
C LEU A 45 -12.48 1.61 -5.62
N ILE A 46 -13.66 1.06 -5.92
CA ILE A 46 -13.96 -0.35 -5.70
C ILE A 46 -14.29 -0.98 -7.06
N THR A 47 -13.82 -2.20 -7.28
CA THR A 47 -14.19 -2.98 -8.48
C THR A 47 -15.68 -3.32 -8.47
N ALA A 48 -16.28 -3.47 -9.66
CA ALA A 48 -17.70 -3.78 -9.82
C ALA A 48 -18.16 -5.02 -9.02
N ASP A 49 -17.29 -6.01 -8.86
CA ASP A 49 -17.55 -7.22 -8.08
C ASP A 49 -17.39 -7.05 -6.57
N GLY A 50 -16.93 -5.88 -6.11
CA GLY A 50 -16.75 -5.54 -4.71
C GLY A 50 -15.56 -6.20 -4.03
N LYS A 51 -14.64 -6.82 -4.78
CA LYS A 51 -13.55 -7.63 -4.20
C LYS A 51 -12.22 -6.90 -4.05
N GLN A 52 -12.02 -5.79 -4.75
CA GLN A 52 -10.77 -5.05 -4.70
C GLN A 52 -11.00 -3.58 -4.36
N LEU A 53 -10.11 -3.05 -3.52
CA LEU A 53 -10.00 -1.65 -3.21
C LEU A 53 -8.79 -1.09 -3.95
N VAL A 54 -9.03 -0.16 -4.86
CA VAL A 54 -8.00 0.55 -5.60
C VAL A 54 -7.78 1.91 -4.95
N VAL A 55 -6.52 2.24 -4.66
CA VAL A 55 -6.14 3.51 -4.03
C VAL A 55 -5.08 4.19 -4.88
N LEU A 56 -5.36 5.42 -5.31
CA LEU A 56 -4.39 6.25 -6.03
C LEU A 56 -3.68 7.15 -5.02
N GLY A 57 -2.42 6.81 -4.77
CA GLY A 57 -1.47 7.64 -4.04
C GLY A 57 -0.74 8.61 -4.96
N THR A 58 0.08 9.46 -4.35
CA THR A 58 1.00 10.37 -5.06
C THR A 58 2.23 9.65 -5.61
N LYS A 59 2.72 8.62 -4.92
CA LYS A 59 3.93 7.88 -5.32
C LYS A 59 3.61 6.53 -5.95
N TYR A 60 2.57 5.85 -5.48
CA TYR A 60 2.17 4.54 -5.98
C TYR A 60 0.66 4.41 -6.14
N HIS A 61 0.25 3.48 -7.00
CA HIS A 61 -1.12 2.97 -7.03
C HIS A 61 -1.17 1.67 -6.26
N TYR A 62 -2.21 1.47 -5.47
CA TYR A 62 -2.40 0.29 -4.64
C TYR A 62 -3.67 -0.44 -5.05
N ILE A 63 -3.60 -1.77 -5.07
CA ILE A 63 -4.74 -2.65 -5.32
C ILE A 63 -4.74 -3.66 -4.18
N PHE A 64 -5.69 -3.48 -3.28
CA PHE A 64 -5.89 -4.32 -2.11
C PHE A 64 -7.02 -5.30 -2.35
N ASP A 65 -6.90 -6.48 -1.76
CA ASP A 65 -8.05 -7.34 -1.54
C ASP A 65 -8.97 -6.63 -0.53
N LEU A 66 -10.26 -6.57 -0.82
CA LEU A 66 -11.24 -5.87 0.00
C LEU A 66 -12.00 -6.88 0.88
N PRO A 67 -11.76 -6.89 2.21
CA PRO A 67 -12.52 -7.74 3.12
C PRO A 67 -14.02 -7.43 3.04
N PRO A 68 -14.92 -8.45 3.12
CA PRO A 68 -16.36 -8.22 3.05
C PRO A 68 -16.88 -7.24 4.10
N SER A 69 -16.35 -7.28 5.34
CA SER A 69 -16.71 -6.32 6.39
C SER A 69 -16.38 -4.89 5.97
N LEU A 70 -15.15 -4.66 5.50
CA LEU A 70 -14.73 -3.35 5.02
C LEU A 70 -15.54 -2.90 3.80
N ALA A 71 -15.89 -3.82 2.88
CA ALA A 71 -16.74 -3.50 1.73
C ALA A 71 -18.12 -2.97 2.16
N THR A 72 -18.73 -3.58 3.18
CA THR A 72 -20.01 -3.15 3.76
C THR A 72 -19.88 -1.76 4.36
N VAL A 73 -18.86 -1.54 5.20
CA VAL A 73 -18.64 -0.24 5.86
C VAL A 73 -18.37 0.88 4.86
N LEU A 74 -17.61 0.62 3.80
CA LEU A 74 -17.32 1.61 2.76
C LEU A 74 -18.56 2.03 1.96
N LYS A 75 -19.63 1.24 1.97
CA LYS A 75 -20.92 1.56 1.31
C LYS A 75 -21.98 2.08 2.28
N ALA A 76 -21.69 2.08 3.59
CA ALA A 76 -22.65 2.45 4.60
C ALA A 76 -22.98 3.96 4.58
N PRO A 77 -24.23 4.36 4.90
CA PRO A 77 -24.64 5.77 4.88
C PRO A 77 -23.92 6.61 5.95
N TYR A 78 -23.42 5.99 7.02
CA TYR A 78 -22.64 6.67 8.06
C TYR A 78 -21.16 6.84 7.72
N ARG A 79 -20.68 6.28 6.59
CA ARG A 79 -19.29 6.38 6.13
C ARG A 79 -18.73 7.81 6.14
N PRO A 80 -19.47 8.87 5.74
CA PRO A 80 -18.97 10.24 5.80
C PRO A 80 -18.55 10.70 7.20
N LYS A 81 -19.10 10.09 8.26
CA LYS A 81 -18.81 10.42 9.66
C LYS A 81 -17.66 9.60 10.26
N LEU A 82 -17.14 8.61 9.53
CA LEU A 82 -16.07 7.74 10.03
C LEU A 82 -14.76 8.50 10.17
N GLN A 83 -14.08 8.27 11.29
CA GLN A 83 -12.69 8.61 11.47
C GLN A 83 -11.84 7.39 11.15
N THR A 84 -11.11 7.46 10.04
CA THR A 84 -10.23 6.37 9.61
C THR A 84 -8.77 6.70 9.92
N ALA A 85 -8.06 5.72 10.44
CA ALA A 85 -6.61 5.71 10.59
C ALA A 85 -6.01 4.52 9.83
N PHE A 86 -4.83 4.75 9.24
CA PHE A 86 -4.03 3.74 8.56
C PHE A 86 -2.73 3.57 9.33
N LEU A 87 -2.39 2.33 9.68
CA LEU A 87 -1.35 2.01 10.65
C LEU A 87 -0.43 0.93 10.08
N ASP A 88 0.85 1.01 10.44
CA ASP A 88 1.84 -0.06 10.23
C ASP A 88 1.91 -0.61 8.79
N PHE A 89 1.84 0.26 7.79
CA PHE A 89 1.98 -0.17 6.41
C PHE A 89 3.43 -0.59 6.12
N GLU A 90 3.59 -1.81 5.63
CA GLU A 90 4.86 -2.38 5.22
C GLU A 90 4.81 -2.82 3.75
N ALA A 91 5.81 -2.41 2.98
CA ALA A 91 6.02 -2.87 1.62
C ALA A 91 7.21 -3.83 1.56
N ARG A 92 7.03 -4.94 0.83
CA ARG A 92 8.07 -5.93 0.50
C ARG A 92 8.01 -6.17 -0.99
N GLY A 93 8.77 -5.38 -1.74
CA GLY A 93 8.68 -5.37 -3.19
C GLY A 93 7.30 -4.90 -3.67
N GLU A 94 6.61 -5.67 -4.51
CA GLU A 94 5.24 -5.31 -4.94
C GLU A 94 4.18 -5.53 -3.86
N ARG A 95 4.45 -6.40 -2.88
CA ARG A 95 3.45 -6.73 -1.86
C ARG A 95 3.41 -5.66 -0.79
N ILE A 96 2.21 -5.28 -0.38
CA ILE A 96 1.98 -4.32 0.69
C ILE A 96 0.94 -4.86 1.66
N THR A 97 1.16 -4.62 2.95
CA THR A 97 0.23 -4.99 4.03
C THR A 97 0.17 -3.86 5.04
N GLY A 98 -0.98 -3.65 5.66
CA GLY A 98 -1.13 -2.67 6.72
C GLY A 98 -2.36 -2.96 7.57
N ARG A 99 -2.59 -2.09 8.55
CA ARG A 99 -3.76 -2.10 9.41
C ARG A 99 -4.61 -0.86 9.17
N TYR A 100 -5.90 -0.99 9.42
CA TYR A 100 -6.81 0.14 9.44
C TYR A 100 -7.65 0.08 10.72
N ALA A 101 -8.04 1.25 11.20
CA ALA A 101 -9.01 1.41 12.27
C ALA A 101 -10.04 2.48 11.85
N MET A 102 -11.31 2.19 12.05
CA MET A 102 -12.42 3.06 11.75
C MET A 102 -13.24 3.30 13.01
N ARG A 103 -13.46 4.56 13.34
CA ARG A 103 -14.21 4.98 14.52
C ARG A 103 -15.42 5.79 14.15
N LEU A 104 -16.53 5.51 14.83
CA LEU A 104 -17.76 6.27 14.78
C LEU A 104 -18.07 6.77 16.19
N ARG A 105 -17.93 8.08 16.44
CA ARG A 105 -18.15 8.64 17.78
C ARG A 105 -19.63 8.56 18.15
N TYR A 106 -19.93 8.42 19.44
CA TYR A 106 -21.33 8.44 19.90
C TYR A 106 -22.05 9.77 19.65
N ALA A 107 -21.32 10.88 19.51
CA ALA A 107 -21.91 12.15 19.05
C ALA A 107 -22.51 12.04 17.63
N ASP A 108 -21.95 11.17 16.78
CA ASP A 108 -22.35 10.95 15.39
C ASP A 108 -23.32 9.76 15.22
N ALA A 109 -23.32 8.85 16.19
CA ALA A 109 -24.18 7.66 16.29
C ALA A 109 -24.52 7.36 17.77
N PRO A 110 -25.48 8.08 18.37
CA PRO A 110 -25.83 7.89 19.78
C PRO A 110 -26.31 6.46 20.09
N ASP A 111 -26.14 6.02 21.33
CA ASP A 111 -26.58 4.71 21.79
C ASP A 111 -28.09 4.52 21.54
N GLY A 112 -28.44 3.35 20.98
CA GLY A 112 -29.82 3.03 20.60
C GLY A 112 -30.33 3.73 19.33
N SER A 113 -29.53 4.56 18.65
CA SER A 113 -29.88 5.10 17.34
C SER A 113 -29.81 4.04 16.24
N GLU A 114 -30.55 4.25 15.15
CA GLU A 114 -30.48 3.40 13.95
C GLU A 114 -29.05 3.32 13.38
N THR A 115 -28.31 4.43 13.46
CA THR A 115 -26.91 4.47 13.00
C THR A 115 -26.01 3.59 13.85
N SER A 116 -26.17 3.64 15.18
CA SER A 116 -25.40 2.78 16.10
C SER A 116 -25.76 1.31 15.89
N ALA A 117 -27.06 0.97 15.83
CA ALA A 117 -27.52 -0.39 15.57
C ALA A 117 -26.99 -0.96 14.24
N ARG A 118 -26.98 -0.14 13.18
CA ARG A 118 -26.42 -0.53 11.88
C ARG A 118 -24.91 -0.73 11.94
N ALA A 119 -24.17 0.19 12.56
CA ALA A 119 -22.72 0.05 12.69
C ALA A 119 -22.33 -1.24 13.46
N LEU A 120 -23.07 -1.56 14.52
CA LEU A 120 -22.90 -2.82 15.27
C LEU A 120 -23.18 -4.05 14.39
N ALA A 121 -24.26 -4.01 13.60
CA ALA A 121 -24.58 -5.09 12.64
C ALA A 121 -23.52 -5.23 11.54
N ASP A 122 -22.88 -4.12 11.15
CA ASP A 122 -21.79 -4.07 10.18
C ASP A 122 -20.42 -4.48 10.79
N GLY A 123 -20.38 -4.84 12.07
CA GLY A 123 -19.23 -5.46 12.74
C GLY A 123 -18.42 -4.54 13.65
N PHE A 124 -18.88 -3.31 13.89
CA PHE A 124 -18.28 -2.44 14.90
C PHE A 124 -18.52 -2.98 16.31
N LYS A 125 -17.58 -2.68 17.20
CA LYS A 125 -17.64 -3.01 18.62
C LYS A 125 -17.78 -1.74 19.45
N GLU A 126 -18.45 -1.87 20.59
CA GLU A 126 -18.57 -0.78 21.54
C GLU A 126 -17.24 -0.53 22.25
N GLU A 127 -16.82 0.72 22.28
CA GLU A 127 -15.66 1.20 23.01
C GLU A 127 -16.05 2.44 23.84
N SER A 128 -15.16 2.89 24.72
CA SER A 128 -15.43 4.06 25.55
C SER A 128 -15.50 5.34 24.69
N GLY A 129 -16.73 5.80 24.42
CA GLY A 129 -17.01 7.05 23.70
C GLY A 129 -17.16 6.93 22.17
N TYR A 130 -17.02 5.72 21.61
CA TYR A 130 -17.15 5.47 20.17
C TYR A 130 -17.42 4.00 19.88
N LEU A 131 -17.85 3.71 18.65
CA LEU A 131 -17.83 2.40 18.05
C LEU A 131 -16.56 2.25 17.21
N GLU A 132 -15.92 1.08 17.25
CA GLU A 132 -14.69 0.80 16.49
C GLU A 132 -14.74 -0.50 15.70
N GLU A 133 -14.22 -0.46 14.48
CA GLU A 133 -13.86 -1.64 13.71
C GLU A 133 -12.41 -1.50 13.24
N GLU A 134 -11.67 -2.60 13.31
CA GLU A 134 -10.26 -2.66 12.92
C GLU A 134 -9.99 -3.92 12.13
N GLY A 135 -8.98 -3.85 11.27
CA GLY A 135 -8.60 -4.98 10.46
C GLY A 135 -7.23 -4.83 9.83
N THR A 136 -6.88 -5.87 9.08
CA THR A 136 -5.68 -5.88 8.23
C THR A 136 -6.10 -5.81 6.77
N ILE A 137 -5.27 -5.19 5.96
CA ILE A 137 -5.46 -5.12 4.52
C ILE A 137 -4.16 -5.48 3.81
N SER A 138 -4.28 -6.22 2.72
CA SER A 138 -3.14 -6.73 1.96
C SER A 138 -3.40 -6.56 0.47
N GLY A 139 -2.33 -6.41 -0.28
CA GLY A 139 -2.43 -6.16 -1.70
C GLY A 139 -1.11 -5.98 -2.39
N LYS A 140 -1.18 -5.31 -3.54
CA LYS A 140 -0.03 -4.95 -4.37
C LYS A 140 0.06 -3.45 -4.59
N ARG A 141 1.28 -2.97 -4.74
CA ARG A 141 1.58 -1.61 -5.19
C ARG A 141 2.20 -1.62 -6.57
N TYR A 142 1.97 -0.53 -7.30
CA TYR A 142 2.38 -0.35 -8.68
C TYR A 142 2.95 1.05 -8.87
N LEU A 143 3.84 1.20 -9.85
CA LEU A 143 4.21 2.51 -10.34
C LEU A 143 2.96 3.19 -10.94
N PRO A 144 2.74 4.48 -10.68
CA PRO A 144 1.67 5.24 -11.30
C PRO A 144 1.76 5.19 -12.82
N ASN A 145 0.61 5.33 -13.48
CA ASN A 145 0.50 5.57 -14.91
C ASN A 145 -0.24 6.91 -15.12
N GLU A 146 -0.73 7.15 -16.33
CA GLU A 146 -1.44 8.40 -16.67
C GLU A 146 -2.76 8.62 -15.87
N VAL A 147 -3.30 7.59 -15.22
CA VAL A 147 -4.50 7.70 -14.37
C VAL A 147 -4.11 8.26 -13.00
N THR A 148 -4.06 9.57 -12.88
CA THR A 148 -3.70 10.25 -11.62
C THR A 148 -4.92 10.50 -10.73
N PRO A 149 -4.74 10.79 -9.43
CA PRO A 149 -5.85 11.23 -8.57
C PRO A 149 -6.66 12.41 -9.12
N SER A 150 -6.02 13.36 -9.82
CA SER A 150 -6.70 14.51 -10.42
C SER A 150 -7.55 14.15 -11.65
N SER A 151 -7.36 12.96 -12.21
CA SER A 151 -8.14 12.46 -13.36
C SER A 151 -9.48 11.85 -12.94
N VAL A 152 -9.69 11.61 -11.64
CA VAL A 152 -10.89 10.95 -11.12
C VAL A 152 -11.88 11.97 -10.53
N PRO A 153 -13.15 11.99 -10.96
CA PRO A 153 -14.18 12.87 -10.39
C PRO A 153 -14.45 12.53 -8.92
N GLN A 154 -13.91 13.37 -8.04
CA GLN A 154 -14.13 13.48 -6.60
C GLN A 154 -13.50 12.40 -5.70
N ALA A 155 -12.65 12.92 -4.81
CA ALA A 155 -11.87 12.24 -3.79
C ALA A 155 -12.67 11.95 -2.51
N PHE A 156 -12.07 11.15 -1.62
CA PHE A 156 -12.58 10.80 -0.29
C PHE A 156 -12.87 12.03 0.60
N ASN A 157 -13.46 11.82 1.79
CA ASN A 157 -13.80 12.89 2.76
C ASN A 157 -12.63 13.84 3.05
N ARG A 158 -11.39 13.33 2.96
CA ARG A 158 -10.13 14.08 3.05
C ARG A 158 -8.97 13.23 2.47
N PRO A 159 -7.82 13.84 2.10
CA PRO A 159 -6.60 13.08 1.87
C PRO A 159 -6.09 12.44 3.16
N TYR A 160 -5.51 11.24 3.07
CA TYR A 160 -4.88 10.53 4.19
C TYR A 160 -3.38 10.48 3.99
N GLN A 161 -2.64 10.79 5.06
CA GLN A 161 -1.20 10.60 5.10
C GLN A 161 -0.89 9.24 5.71
N VAL A 162 -0.09 8.45 5.01
CA VAL A 162 0.34 7.12 5.45
C VAL A 162 1.84 7.01 5.33
N THR A 163 2.52 6.70 6.42
CA THR A 163 3.94 6.33 6.38
C THR A 163 4.05 4.85 6.10
N VAL A 164 4.74 4.49 5.02
CA VAL A 164 5.01 3.11 4.64
C VAL A 164 6.46 2.78 4.93
N THR A 165 6.68 1.64 5.59
CA THR A 165 8.02 1.08 5.80
C THR A 165 8.36 0.12 4.66
N GLU A 166 9.38 0.46 3.88
CA GLU A 166 9.97 -0.39 2.86
C GLU A 166 10.94 -1.37 3.51
N LYS A 167 10.56 -2.64 3.53
CA LYS A 167 11.41 -3.72 4.03
C LYS A 167 12.36 -4.19 2.95
N LEU A 168 13.60 -4.51 3.33
CA LEU A 168 14.54 -5.13 2.40
C LEU A 168 13.98 -6.43 1.81
N THR A 169 14.24 -6.63 0.52
CA THR A 169 13.99 -7.89 -0.16
C THR A 169 15.28 -8.72 -0.22
N ALA A 170 15.17 -10.00 -0.55
CA ALA A 170 16.34 -10.88 -0.74
C ALA A 170 17.31 -10.39 -1.84
N VAL A 171 16.86 -9.49 -2.72
CA VAL A 171 17.67 -8.89 -3.80
C VAL A 171 18.19 -7.49 -3.41
N GLY A 172 18.04 -7.09 -2.14
CA GLY A 172 18.41 -5.76 -1.65
C GLY A 172 17.28 -4.72 -1.78
N HIS A 173 17.66 -3.45 -1.92
CA HIS A 173 16.74 -2.34 -2.17
C HIS A 173 16.27 -2.32 -3.62
N GLY A 174 14.94 -2.18 -3.81
CA GLY A 174 14.34 -1.88 -5.11
C GLY A 174 13.86 -3.11 -5.87
N ALA A 175 12.73 -3.68 -5.47
CA ALA A 175 12.00 -4.56 -6.38
C ALA A 175 11.54 -3.75 -7.61
N LYS A 176 11.71 -4.31 -8.81
CA LYS A 176 11.10 -3.74 -10.01
C LYS A 176 9.57 -3.84 -9.88
N LEU A 177 8.93 -2.69 -9.74
CA LEU A 177 7.48 -2.59 -9.70
C LEU A 177 6.93 -2.48 -11.12
N ALA A 178 5.82 -3.16 -11.38
CA ALA A 178 5.08 -3.00 -12.62
C ALA A 178 4.35 -1.65 -12.67
N LEU A 179 4.07 -1.16 -13.87
CA LEU A 179 3.13 -0.06 -14.06
C LEU A 179 1.73 -0.48 -13.61
N SER A 180 0.95 0.50 -13.16
CA SER A 180 -0.42 0.29 -12.72
C SER A 180 -1.27 -0.30 -13.86
N PRO A 181 -2.05 -1.36 -13.59
CA PRO A 181 -2.97 -1.96 -14.56
C PRO A 181 -4.32 -1.20 -14.67
N ILE A 182 -4.41 -0.01 -14.06
CA ILE A 182 -5.61 0.82 -14.09
C ILE A 182 -5.68 1.53 -15.44
N THR A 183 -6.82 1.49 -16.09
CA THR A 183 -7.04 2.13 -17.39
C THR A 183 -8.18 3.13 -17.32
N MET A 184 -8.16 4.12 -18.21
CA MET A 184 -9.24 5.06 -18.43
C MET A 184 -9.69 4.94 -19.87
N ALA A 185 -10.99 4.77 -20.09
CA ALA A 185 -11.61 4.78 -21.40
C ALA A 185 -11.83 6.22 -21.89
N ALA A 186 -12.18 6.37 -23.17
CA ALA A 186 -12.36 7.69 -23.80
C ALA A 186 -13.55 8.50 -23.20
N ASP A 187 -14.52 7.82 -22.59
CA ASP A 187 -15.65 8.40 -21.88
C ASP A 187 -15.33 8.72 -20.40
N GLY A 188 -14.09 8.50 -19.96
CA GLY A 188 -13.65 8.69 -18.58
C GLY A 188 -13.96 7.51 -17.65
N ALA A 189 -14.54 6.41 -18.16
CA ALA A 189 -14.76 5.22 -17.35
C ALA A 189 -13.43 4.58 -16.92
N LEU A 190 -13.35 4.18 -15.65
CA LEU A 190 -12.14 3.57 -15.07
C LEU A 190 -12.26 2.05 -15.05
N GLY A 191 -11.14 1.38 -15.34
CA GLY A 191 -11.06 -0.08 -15.39
C GLY A 191 -9.83 -0.63 -14.68
N LEU A 192 -9.97 -1.86 -14.18
CA LEU A 192 -8.89 -2.69 -13.67
C LEU A 192 -8.98 -4.07 -14.32
N LEU A 193 -8.06 -4.39 -15.24
CA LEU A 193 -8.01 -5.69 -15.93
C LEU A 193 -9.38 -6.12 -16.53
N GLY A 194 -10.13 -5.14 -17.07
CA GLY A 194 -11.46 -5.37 -17.65
C GLY A 194 -12.64 -5.27 -16.67
N LEU A 195 -12.41 -5.13 -15.36
CA LEU A 195 -13.45 -4.83 -14.38
C LEU A 195 -13.66 -3.31 -14.26
N ALA A 196 -14.90 -2.86 -14.26
CA ALA A 196 -15.22 -1.45 -14.01
C ALA A 196 -14.85 -1.06 -12.56
N LEU A 197 -14.38 0.18 -12.41
CA LEU A 197 -14.05 0.80 -11.13
C LEU A 197 -15.05 1.92 -10.81
N PHE A 198 -15.54 1.94 -9.58
CA PHE A 198 -16.49 2.94 -9.11
C PHE A 198 -15.94 3.75 -7.93
N PRO A 199 -16.10 5.09 -7.92
CA PRO A 199 -15.82 5.88 -6.75
C PRO A 199 -16.72 5.47 -5.58
N ILE A 200 -16.13 5.30 -4.40
CA ILE A 200 -16.85 4.86 -3.20
C ILE A 200 -17.94 5.87 -2.79
N ALA A 201 -17.74 7.17 -3.06
CA ALA A 201 -18.75 8.19 -2.79
C ALA A 201 -20.04 7.99 -3.62
N LEU A 202 -19.94 7.39 -4.80
CA LEU A 202 -21.07 7.23 -5.73
C LEU A 202 -21.96 6.02 -5.36
N THR A 203 -21.40 4.99 -4.71
CA THR A 203 -22.13 3.76 -4.40
C THR A 203 -23.21 3.95 -3.33
N ALA A 204 -23.03 4.90 -2.42
CA ALA A 204 -24.03 5.22 -1.39
C ALA A 204 -25.35 5.74 -1.98
N PHE A 205 -25.31 6.44 -3.12
CA PHE A 205 -26.51 6.99 -3.75
C PHE A 205 -27.35 5.94 -4.49
N ILE A 206 -26.73 4.89 -5.03
CA ILE A 206 -27.45 3.87 -5.81
C ILE A 206 -28.26 2.94 -4.88
N VAL A 207 -27.72 2.62 -3.70
CA VAL A 207 -28.41 1.77 -2.71
C VAL A 207 -29.62 2.46 -2.07
N MET A 208 -29.64 3.80 -2.00
CA MET A 208 -30.79 4.54 -1.47
C MET A 208 -31.97 4.64 -2.45
N ALA A 209 -31.77 4.35 -3.73
CA ALA A 209 -32.78 4.42 -4.77
C ALA A 209 -33.41 3.05 -5.14
N SER A 210 -33.05 1.98 -4.40
CA SER A 210 -33.49 0.60 -4.65
C SER A 210 -34.44 0.10 -3.56
#